data_AF-A0A3E0P7I0-F1
#
_entry.id   AF-A0A3E0P7I0-F1
#
_cell.length_a   1.000
_cell.length_b   1.000
_cell.length_c   1.000
_cell.angle_alpha   90.00
_cell.angle_beta   90.00
_cell.angle_gamma   90.00
#
_symmetry.space_group_name_H-M   'P 1'
#
loop_
_entity.id
_entity.type
_entity.pdbx_description
1 polymer ?
#
loop_
_entity_poly.entity_id
_entity_poly.type
_entity_poly.pdbx_seq_one_letter_code
_entity_poly.pdbx_strand_id
1 'polypeptide(L)' 'MSIFCTIDDKHVPLYRVMWVSATPHFCGAEDCEREGQYEIRLEQGESVWAKQRERDDILQALEAWQGGLGPPEEEWER' A
#
# COMPACT_ATOMS: atom_id res chain seq x y z
N MET A 1 4.93 12.71 -7.41
CA MET A 1 4.33 11.41 -7.02
C MET A 1 2.99 11.68 -6.36
N SER A 2 1.96 10.85 -6.61
CA SER A 2 0.73 10.89 -5.80
C SER A 2 1.01 10.26 -4.43
N ILE A 3 0.43 10.82 -3.37
CA ILE A 3 0.46 10.21 -2.02
C ILE A 3 -0.64 9.14 -1.83
N PHE A 4 -1.43 8.88 -2.86
CA PHE A 4 -2.51 7.89 -2.86
C PHE A 4 -2.17 6.70 -3.75
N CYS A 5 -2.51 5.51 -3.30
CA CYS A 5 -2.57 4.28 -4.08
C CYS A 5 -4.04 3.84 -4.22
N THR A 6 -4.38 3.15 -5.31
CA THR A 6 -5.73 2.60 -5.49
C THR A 6 -5.73 1.11 -5.14
N ILE A 7 -6.63 0.72 -4.25
CA ILE A 7 -6.75 -0.66 -3.74
C ILE A 7 -8.22 -1.02 -3.72
N ASP A 8 -8.64 -1.99 -4.55
CA ASP A 8 -10.05 -2.40 -4.60
C ASP A 8 -10.98 -1.18 -4.75
N ASP A 9 -10.67 -0.34 -5.75
CA ASP A 9 -11.32 0.93 -6.08
C ASP A 9 -11.30 2.02 -4.98
N LYS A 10 -10.50 1.85 -3.91
CA LYS A 10 -10.34 2.83 -2.83
C LYS A 10 -9.04 3.59 -3.01
N HIS A 11 -9.10 4.92 -2.91
CA HIS A 11 -7.90 5.75 -2.84
C HIS A 11 -7.39 5.77 -1.39
N VAL A 12 -6.27 5.08 -1.16
CA VAL A 12 -5.67 4.93 0.16
C VAL A 12 -4.42 5.81 0.26
N PRO A 13 -4.32 6.72 1.24
CA PRO A 13 -3.09 7.48 1.46
C PRO A 13 -1.96 6.57 1.94
N LEU A 14 -0.76 6.72 1.35
CA LEU A 14 0.42 5.92 1.70
C LEU A 14 0.79 6.02 3.19
N TYR A 15 0.65 7.20 3.79
CA TYR A 15 0.96 7.42 5.21
C TYR A 15 0.04 6.67 6.18
N ARG A 16 -1.11 6.14 5.72
CA ARG A 16 -2.00 5.32 6.55
C ARG A 16 -1.62 3.84 6.52
N VAL A 17 -0.71 3.41 5.65
CA VAL A 17 -0.34 1.99 5.51
C VAL A 17 0.65 1.62 6.60
N MET A 18 0.28 0.64 7.43
CA MET A 18 1.10 0.13 8.53
C MET A 18 1.98 -1.03 8.09
N TRP A 19 1.41 -1.97 7.34
CA TRP A 19 2.13 -3.09 6.74
C TRP A 19 1.33 -3.70 5.59
N VAL A 20 2.05 -4.41 4.71
CA VAL A 20 1.51 -5.12 3.56
C VAL A 20 1.85 -6.60 3.72
N SER A 21 0.86 -7.49 3.62
CA SER A 21 1.10 -8.93 3.74
C SER A 21 1.95 -9.43 2.58
N ALA A 22 2.96 -10.24 2.88
CA ALA A 22 3.78 -10.91 1.89
C ALA A 22 3.06 -12.11 1.25
N THR A 23 2.10 -12.71 1.95
CA THR A 23 1.35 -13.88 1.50
C THR A 23 -0.15 -13.55 1.38
N PRO A 24 -0.83 -14.10 0.37
CA PRO A 24 -2.28 -13.99 0.29
C PRO A 24 -2.97 -14.77 1.43
N HIS A 25 -4.20 -14.39 1.75
CA HIS A 25 -5.00 -15.01 2.78
C HIS A 25 -5.55 -16.38 2.32
N PHE A 26 -5.39 -17.38 3.19
CA PHE A 26 -5.95 -18.72 3.03
C PHE A 26 -6.29 -19.26 4.42
N CYS A 27 -7.57 -19.27 4.77
CA CYS A 27 -8.03 -19.75 6.08
C CYS A 27 -8.91 -20.99 5.99
N GLY A 28 -9.40 -21.35 4.80
CA GLY A 28 -10.23 -22.53 4.58
C GLY A 28 -11.66 -22.40 5.10
N ALA A 29 -12.11 -21.21 5.47
CA ALA A 29 -13.49 -20.97 5.84
C ALA A 29 -14.37 -20.90 4.57
N GLU A 30 -15.49 -21.63 4.57
CA GLU A 30 -16.38 -21.77 3.41
C GLU A 30 -17.00 -20.44 2.95
N ASP A 31 -17.12 -19.48 3.86
CA ASP A 31 -17.70 -18.16 3.64
C ASP A 31 -16.65 -17.04 3.48
N CYS A 32 -15.36 -17.39 3.37
CA CYS A 32 -14.32 -16.39 3.19
C CYS A 32 -14.31 -15.80 1.78
N GLU A 33 -14.62 -14.51 1.67
CA GLU A 33 -14.58 -13.77 0.39
C GLU A 33 -13.18 -13.23 0.02
N ARG A 34 -12.17 -13.48 0.86
CA ARG A 34 -10.83 -12.86 0.76
C ARG A 34 -9.72 -13.84 0.40
N GLU A 35 -10.06 -15.10 0.16
CA GLU A 35 -9.07 -16.10 -0.21
C GLU A 35 -8.30 -15.69 -1.49
N GLY A 36 -6.98 -15.83 -1.45
CA GLY A 36 -6.09 -15.41 -2.54
C GLY A 36 -5.81 -13.90 -2.61
N GLN A 37 -6.47 -13.07 -1.79
CA GLN A 37 -6.20 -11.63 -1.70
C GLN A 37 -5.12 -11.34 -0.66
N TYR A 38 -4.39 -10.24 -0.84
CA TYR A 38 -3.33 -9.77 0.06
C TYR A 38 -3.91 -8.76 1.04
N GLU A 39 -3.66 -8.97 2.33
CA GLU A 39 -4.07 -8.01 3.36
C GLU A 39 -3.12 -6.80 3.38
N ILE A 40 -3.71 -5.60 3.46
CA ILE A 40 -2.99 -4.37 3.71
C ILE A 40 -3.60 -3.74 4.95
N ARG A 41 -2.78 -3.62 5.99
CA ARG A 41 -3.21 -3.05 7.26
C ARG A 41 -3.05 -1.54 7.22
N LEU A 42 -4.12 -0.86 7.57
CA LEU A 42 -4.15 0.58 7.74
C LEU A 42 -4.09 0.94 9.23
N GLU A 43 -3.85 2.22 9.51
CA GLU A 43 -4.01 2.79 10.84
C GLU A 43 -5.40 2.51 11.43
N GLN A 44 -5.51 2.55 12.76
CA GLN A 44 -6.76 2.34 13.50
C GLN A 44 -7.37 0.94 13.37
N GLY A 45 -6.58 -0.03 12.92
CA GLY A 45 -6.98 -1.44 12.89
C GLY A 45 -7.80 -1.83 11.65
N GLU A 46 -8.00 -0.92 10.70
CA GLU A 46 -8.67 -1.21 9.44
C GLU A 46 -7.77 -2.04 8.51
N SER A 47 -8.38 -2.88 7.66
CA SER A 47 -7.66 -3.60 6.60
C SER A 47 -8.40 -3.46 5.28
N VAL A 48 -7.64 -3.39 4.20
CA VAL A 48 -8.14 -3.54 2.83
C VAL A 48 -7.51 -4.76 2.18
N TRP A 49 -8.20 -5.31 1.19
CA TRP A 49 -7.80 -6.54 0.52
C TRP A 49 -7.42 -6.22 -0.93
N ALA A 50 -6.23 -6.64 -1.31
CA ALA A 50 -5.61 -6.29 -2.58
C ALA A 50 -5.40 -7.51 -3.47
N LYS A 51 -5.46 -7.29 -4.78
CA LYS A 51 -4.93 -8.21 -5.78
C LYS A 51 -3.40 -8.16 -5.72
N GLN A 52 -2.77 -9.21 -6.25
CA GLN A 52 -1.30 -9.33 -6.29
C GLN A 52 -0.61 -8.09 -6.87
N ARG A 53 -1.16 -7.55 -7.97
CA ARG A 53 -0.66 -6.34 -8.62
C ARG A 53 -0.76 -5.11 -7.73
N GLU A 54 -1.93 -4.87 -7.12
CA GLU A 54 -2.12 -3.72 -6.23
C GLU A 54 -1.16 -3.79 -5.03
N ARG A 55 -0.89 -4.99 -4.51
CA ARG A 55 0.11 -5.22 -3.46
C ARG A 55 1.53 -4.87 -3.92
N ASP A 56 1.91 -5.18 -5.16
CA ASP A 56 3.22 -4.74 -5.72
C ASP A 56 3.28 -3.23 -5.89
N ASP A 57 2.24 -2.65 -6.49
CA ASP A 57 2.17 -1.21 -6.79
C ASP A 57 2.32 -0.36 -5.51
N ILE A 58 1.76 -0.83 -4.39
CA ILE A 58 1.86 -0.15 -3.09
C ILE A 58 3.24 -0.29 -2.48
N LEU A 59 3.84 -1.47 -2.53
CA LEU A 59 5.21 -1.67 -2.05
C LEU A 59 6.16 -0.75 -2.82
N GLN A 60 6.03 -0.69 -4.14
CA GLN A 60 6.79 0.23 -4.98
C GLN A 60 6.53 1.70 -4.60
N ALA A 61 5.27 2.08 -4.36
CA ALA A 61 4.93 3.45 -3.98
C ALA A 61 5.47 3.82 -2.59
N LEU A 62 5.44 2.90 -1.63
CA LEU A 62 6.01 3.08 -0.29
C LEU A 62 7.54 3.20 -0.35
N GLU A 63 8.21 2.34 -1.12
CA GLU A 63 9.65 2.42 -1.36
C GLU A 63 10.03 3.73 -2.05
N ALA A 64 9.28 4.15 -3.07
CA ALA A 64 9.49 5.43 -3.74
C ALA A 64 9.17 6.64 -2.83
N TRP A 65 8.33 6.44 -1.82
CA TRP A 65 8.03 7.44 -0.79
C TRP A 65 9.06 7.47 0.36
N GLN A 66 10.06 6.58 0.40
CA GLN A 66 11.10 6.48 1.47
C GLN A 66 12.07 7.67 1.56
N GLY A 67 11.63 8.89 1.31
CA GLY A 67 12.40 10.08 1.64
C GLY A 67 11.49 11.29 1.63
N GLY A 68 11.26 11.89 2.79
CA GLY A 68 10.76 13.28 2.90
C GLY A 68 11.67 14.34 2.27
N LEU A 69 12.51 13.98 1.30
CA LEU A 69 13.27 14.90 0.47
C LEU A 69 12.46 15.10 -0.80
N GLY A 70 12.02 16.35 -1.00
CA GLY A 70 11.64 16.84 -2.31
C GLY A 70 12.77 16.66 -3.33
N PRO A 71 12.64 17.23 -4.55
CA PRO A 71 13.76 17.25 -5.48
C PRO A 71 15.05 17.69 -4.75
N PRO A 72 16.23 17.14 -5.08
CA PRO A 72 17.49 17.62 -4.50
C PRO A 72 17.51 19.14 -4.61
N GLU A 73 17.76 19.83 -3.49
CA GLU A 73 18.02 21.27 -3.49
C GLU A 73 19.32 21.53 -4.26
N GLU A 74 19.26 21.52 -5.58
CA GLU A 74 20.31 22.00 -6.47
C GLU A 74 19.68 22.97 -7.47
N GLU A 75 19.59 24.25 -7.07
CA GLU A 75 19.73 25.47 -7.90
C GLU A 75 19.14 26.73 -7.24
N TRP A 76 19.47 27.03 -5.98
CA TRP A 76 19.22 28.39 -5.42
C TRP A 76 20.46 29.04 -4.79
N GLU A 77 21.64 28.50 -5.03
CA GLU A 77 22.91 29.19 -4.77
C GLU A 77 23.94 28.88 -5.88
N ARG A 78 23.77 29.48 -7.06
CA ARG A 78 24.89 29.96 -7.87
C ARG A 78 24.49 31.10 -8.79
#